data_AF-A0AAV5T4K0-F1
#
_entry.id   AF-A0AAV5T4K0-F1
#
_cell.length_a   1.000
_cell.length_b   1.000
_cell.length_c   1.000
_cell.angle_alpha   90.00
_cell.angle_beta   90.00
_cell.angle_gamma   90.00
#
_symmetry.space_group_name_H-M   'P 1'
#
loop_
_entity.id
_entity.type
_entity.pdbx_description
1 polymer ?
#
loop_
_entity_poly.entity_id
_entity_poly.type
_entity_poly.pdbx_seq_one_letter_code
_entity_poly.pdbx_strand_id
1 'polypeptide(L)'
;MQSSLLSLLLVGAAVAISSQKSEEPPCGLPPFVDVLPAKQSKDLRETWKQWKEGGECVTEQAATHAILGTLTPEEHRAVFGGG
;
A
#
# COMPACT_ATOMS: atom_id res chain seq x y z
N MET A 1 48.32 6.23 -44.36
CA MET A 1 48.03 4.79 -44.25
C MET A 1 47.79 4.50 -42.77
N GLN A 2 46.66 4.06 -42.20
CA GLN A 2 45.35 3.56 -42.66
C GLN A 2 44.46 3.67 -41.37
N SER A 3 43.21 4.17 -41.46
CA SER A 3 41.97 3.37 -41.23
C SER A 3 41.87 2.69 -39.86
N SER A 4 40.86 2.86 -39.00
CA SER A 4 39.46 3.29 -39.14
C SER A 4 38.94 3.66 -37.73
N LEU A 5 38.28 4.80 -37.51
CA LEU A 5 36.82 4.95 -37.45
C LEU A 5 36.00 3.76 -36.88
N LEU A 6 35.45 4.01 -35.67
CA LEU A 6 34.07 3.78 -35.20
C LEU A 6 33.44 2.37 -35.28
N SER A 7 32.96 1.87 -34.13
CA SER A 7 31.60 1.30 -33.95
C SER A 7 31.36 1.02 -32.45
N LEU A 8 30.66 1.90 -31.72
CA LEU A 8 29.22 1.81 -31.46
C LEU A 8 28.77 0.46 -30.87
N LEU A 9 28.79 0.37 -29.54
CA LEU A 9 27.75 -0.37 -28.80
C LEU A 9 27.33 0.47 -27.60
N LEU A 10 26.61 1.56 -27.88
CA LEU A 10 25.67 2.11 -26.92
C LEU A 10 24.58 1.06 -26.76
N VAL A 11 24.75 0.15 -25.81
CA VAL A 11 23.65 -0.69 -25.34
C VAL A 11 22.73 0.23 -24.56
N GLY A 12 21.93 0.99 -25.30
CA GLY A 12 20.76 1.67 -24.79
C GLY A 12 19.74 0.61 -24.42
N ALA A 13 19.95 -0.04 -23.28
CA ALA A 13 18.88 -0.77 -22.63
C ALA A 13 17.86 0.29 -22.22
N ALA A 14 16.85 0.50 -23.09
CA ALA A 14 15.63 1.16 -22.71
C ALA A 14 14.99 0.27 -21.65
N VAL A 15 15.37 0.49 -20.39
CA VAL A 15 14.65 -0.07 -19.25
C VAL A 15 13.28 0.57 -19.32
N ALA A 16 12.30 -0.15 -19.85
CA ALA A 16 10.91 0.22 -19.68
C ALA A 16 10.65 0.19 -18.18
N ILE A 17 10.74 1.35 -17.54
CA ILE A 17 10.29 1.56 -16.18
C ILE A 17 8.78 1.38 -16.27
N SER A 18 8.31 0.15 -16.14
CA SER A 18 6.91 -0.11 -15.86
C SER A 18 6.67 0.55 -14.52
N SER A 19 6.04 1.73 -14.54
CA SER A 19 5.34 2.25 -13.38
C SER A 19 4.33 1.17 -13.00
N GLN A 20 4.73 0.25 -12.11
CA GLN A 20 3.77 -0.47 -11.31
C GLN A 20 3.04 0.61 -10.53
N LYS A 21 1.93 1.10 -11.10
CA LYS A 21 0.99 1.93 -10.39
C LYS A 21 0.41 1.00 -9.34
N SER A 22 1.07 0.94 -8.18
CA SER A 22 0.45 0.46 -6.97
C SER A 22 -0.76 1.37 -6.79
N GLU A 23 -1.94 0.86 -7.13
CA GLU A 23 -3.19 1.55 -6.84
C GLU A 23 -3.19 1.80 -5.34
N GLU A 24 -3.23 3.08 -4.97
CA GLU A 24 -3.33 3.44 -3.56
C GLU A 24 -4.60 2.82 -2.98
N PRO A 25 -4.56 2.32 -1.74
CA PRO A 25 -5.75 1.80 -1.09
C PRO A 25 -6.87 2.86 -1.14
N PRO A 26 -8.11 2.47 -1.46
CA PRO A 26 -9.21 3.41 -1.47
C PRO A 26 -9.39 4.03 -0.07
N CYS A 27 -9.76 5.31 -0.03
CA CYS A 27 -10.18 5.94 1.22
C CYS A 27 -11.53 5.38 1.67
N GLY A 28 -11.69 5.22 2.97
CA GLY A 28 -12.91 4.76 3.62
C GLY A 28 -12.62 3.73 4.71
N LEU A 29 -13.63 3.45 5.53
CA LEU A 29 -13.52 2.42 6.56
C LEU A 29 -13.18 1.06 5.91
N PRO A 30 -12.07 0.41 6.29
CA PRO A 30 -11.66 -0.83 5.63
C PRO A 30 -12.68 -1.96 5.82
N PRO A 31 -12.90 -2.81 4.80
CA PRO A 31 -13.92 -3.87 4.86
C PRO A 31 -13.62 -4.96 5.89
N PHE A 32 -12.37 -5.08 6.34
CA PHE A 32 -11.95 -6.03 7.37
C PHE A 32 -12.21 -5.57 8.81
N VAL A 33 -12.80 -4.39 9.02
CA VAL A 33 -13.02 -3.81 10.36
C VAL A 33 -13.77 -4.76 11.32
N ASP A 34 -14.67 -5.59 10.81
CA ASP A 34 -15.45 -6.55 11.59
C ASP A 34 -14.72 -7.87 11.89
N VAL A 35 -13.57 -8.09 11.26
CA VAL A 35 -12.71 -9.26 11.49
C VAL A 35 -11.68 -8.99 12.59
N LEU A 36 -11.36 -7.72 12.83
CA LEU A 36 -10.39 -7.31 13.84
C LEU A 36 -10.84 -7.69 15.26
N PRO A 37 -9.90 -7.92 16.20
CA PRO A 37 -10.25 -8.04 17.61
C PRO A 37 -10.98 -6.79 18.10
N ALA A 38 -11.83 -6.96 19.12
CA ALA A 38 -12.82 -5.95 19.53
C ALA A 38 -12.22 -4.56 19.80
N LYS A 39 -11.02 -4.50 20.38
CA LYS A 39 -10.31 -3.24 20.64
C LYS A 39 -9.92 -2.56 19.33
N GLN A 40 -9.21 -3.25 18.44
CA GLN A 40 -8.72 -2.72 17.16
C GLN A 40 -9.87 -2.37 16.22
N SER A 41 -10.95 -3.16 16.21
CA SER A 41 -12.18 -2.84 15.47
C SER A 41 -12.77 -1.50 15.93
N LYS A 42 -12.90 -1.31 17.26
CA LYS A 42 -13.39 -0.06 17.84
C LYS A 42 -12.47 1.12 17.51
N ASP A 43 -11.16 0.95 17.69
CA ASP A 43 -10.17 2.01 17.44
C ASP A 43 -10.22 2.43 15.95
N LEU A 44 -10.29 1.46 15.04
CA LEU A 44 -10.39 1.73 13.60
C LEU A 44 -11.69 2.48 13.25
N ARG A 45 -12.83 2.09 13.81
CA ARG A 45 -14.10 2.81 13.60
C ARG A 45 -14.03 4.26 14.07
N GLU A 46 -13.41 4.54 15.21
CA GLU A 46 -13.25 5.90 15.70
C GLU A 46 -12.28 6.72 14.84
N THR A 47 -11.18 6.13 14.33
CA THR A 47 -10.29 6.78 13.36
C THR A 47 -11.04 7.30 12.13
N TRP A 48 -11.90 6.47 11.55
CA TRP A 48 -12.61 6.81 10.31
C TRP A 48 -13.91 7.58 10.52
N LYS A 49 -14.36 7.80 11.76
CA LYS A 49 -15.66 8.39 12.10
C LYS A 49 -15.83 9.83 11.64
N GLN A 50 -14.74 10.60 11.55
CA GLN A 50 -14.78 12.02 11.17
C GLN A 50 -14.41 12.24 9.70
N TRP A 51 -13.87 11.22 9.04
CA TRP A 51 -13.57 11.27 7.61
C TRP A 51 -14.86 11.33 6.79
N LYS A 52 -14.81 12.03 5.67
CA LYS A 52 -15.94 12.23 4.75
C LYS A 52 -15.56 11.82 3.35
N GLU A 53 -16.53 11.27 2.63
CA GLU A 53 -16.35 10.86 1.24
C GLU A 53 -15.80 12.01 0.37
N GLY A 54 -14.78 11.68 -0.44
CA GLY A 54 -14.07 12.64 -1.27
C GLY A 54 -12.98 13.46 -0.55
N GLY A 55 -12.80 13.28 0.76
CA GLY A 55 -11.69 13.87 1.51
C GLY A 55 -10.40 13.07 1.44
N GLU A 56 -9.26 13.75 1.61
CA GLU A 56 -7.96 13.11 1.84
C GLU A 56 -8.02 12.20 3.07
N CYS A 57 -7.38 11.03 3.01
CA CYS A 57 -7.43 10.02 4.08
C CYS A 57 -6.05 9.55 4.56
N VAL A 58 -4.98 10.30 4.24
CA VAL A 58 -3.59 9.91 4.57
C VAL A 58 -3.43 9.69 6.08
N THR A 59 -4.08 10.52 6.90
CA THR A 59 -4.02 10.41 8.37
C THR A 59 -4.70 9.13 8.85
N GLU A 60 -5.88 8.83 8.33
CA GLU A 60 -6.70 7.67 8.67
C GLU A 60 -6.04 6.38 8.20
N GLN A 61 -5.41 6.39 7.02
CA GLN A 61 -4.62 5.28 6.51
C GLN A 61 -3.37 5.02 7.36
N ALA A 62 -2.64 6.06 7.75
CA ALA A 62 -1.49 5.93 8.64
C ALA A 62 -1.90 5.36 10.01
N ALA A 63 -3.00 5.85 10.59
CA ALA A 63 -3.56 5.34 11.83
C ALA A 63 -4.05 3.89 11.69
N THR A 64 -4.66 3.53 10.55
CA THR A 64 -5.05 2.15 10.23
C THR A 64 -3.83 1.24 10.22
N HIS A 65 -2.74 1.64 9.56
CA HIS A 65 -1.49 0.88 9.54
C HIS A 65 -0.92 0.68 10.96
N ALA A 66 -0.97 1.72 11.80
CA ALA A 66 -0.52 1.62 13.18
C ALA A 66 -1.36 0.62 13.99
N ILE A 67 -2.70 0.63 13.83
CA ILE A 67 -3.60 -0.33 14.48
C ILE A 67 -3.28 -1.76 14.05
N LEU A 68 -3.11 -1.99 12.74
CA LEU A 68 -2.74 -3.31 12.20
C LEU A 68 -1.38 -3.79 12.73
N GLY A 69 -0.45 -2.87 12.94
CA GLY A 69 0.86 -3.17 13.55
C GLY A 69 0.81 -3.64 15.00
N THR A 70 -0.33 -3.52 15.68
CA THR A 70 -0.52 -4.02 17.05
C THR A 70 -1.05 -5.45 17.12
N LEU A 71 -1.43 -6.03 15.99
CA LEU A 71 -1.99 -7.39 15.94
C LEU A 71 -0.92 -8.44 16.24
N THR A 72 -1.32 -9.54 16.88
CA THR A 72 -0.46 -10.72 16.95
C THR A 72 -0.36 -11.37 15.55
N PRO A 73 0.66 -12.23 15.30
CA PRO A 73 0.75 -12.98 14.06
C PRO A 73 -0.51 -13.79 13.74
N GLU A 74 -1.16 -14.36 14.76
CA GLU A 74 -2.40 -15.14 14.63
C GLU A 74 -3.58 -14.25 14.23
N GLU A 75 -3.73 -13.09 14.88
CA GLU A 75 -4.77 -12.10 14.55
C GLU A 75 -4.56 -11.55 13.13
N HIS A 76 -3.31 -11.22 12.78
CA HIS A 76 -2.96 -10.75 11.43
C HIS A 76 -3.27 -11.81 10.37
N ARG A 77 -3.01 -13.09 10.64
CA ARG A 77 -3.41 -14.21 9.75
C ARG A 77 -4.93 -14.37 9.66
N ALA A 78 -5.67 -14.18 10.75
CA ALA A 78 -7.13 -14.26 10.70
C ALA A 78 -7.73 -13.18 9.78
N VAL A 79 -7.10 -12.00 9.70
CA VAL A 79 -7.54 -10.88 8.86
C VAL A 79 -7.08 -11.03 7.40
N PHE A 80 -5.83 -11.46 7.16
CA PHE A 80 -5.20 -11.40 5.83
C PHE A 80 -4.73 -12.75 5.26
N GLY A 81 -4.85 -13.84 6.01
CA GLY A 81 -4.30 -15.16 5.66
C GLY A 81 -5.18 -16.03 4.76
N GLY A 82 -6.32 -15.51 4.28
CA GLY A 82 -7.27 -16.22 3.41
C GLY A 82 -6.99 -16.06 1.92
N GLY A 83 -5.73 -16.21 1.49
CA GLY A 83 -5.29 -16.16 0.09
C GLY A 83 -5.07 -17.55 -0.51
#